data_AF-A0A920ULM3-F1
#
_entry.id   AF-A0A920ULM3-F1
#
_cell.length_a   1.000
_cell.length_b   1.000
_cell.length_c   1.000
_cell.angle_alpha   90.00
_cell.angle_beta   90.00
_cell.angle_gamma   90.00
#
_symmetry.space_group_name_H-M   'P 1'
#
loop_
_entity.id
_entity.type
_entity.pdbx_description
1 polymer ?
#
loop_
_entity_poly.entity_id
_entity_poly.type
_entity_poly.pdbx_seq_one_letter_code
_entity_poly.pdbx_strand_id
1 'polypeptide(L)'
;MGIVSQLLENAHQLLAHLGISQVHILGSSAGGPIAMKFALEHPEMTQSLLLVNTMSYYQEKPNVKLGKQNWNAFCQQSRIRRIPL
;
A
#
# COMPACT_ATOMS: atom_id res chain seq x y z
N MET A 1 1.50 16.56 8.16
CA MET A 1 2.17 15.53 7.33
C MET A 1 2.08 14.20 8.03
N GLY A 2 1.62 13.14 7.35
CA GLY A 2 1.48 11.80 7.94
C GLY A 2 2.77 10.99 7.81
N ILE A 3 2.97 10.02 8.72
CA ILE A 3 4.18 9.17 8.76
C ILE A 3 4.47 8.46 7.43
N VAL A 4 3.43 8.05 6.70
CA VAL A 4 3.56 7.39 5.39
C VAL A 4 4.24 8.33 4.38
N SER A 5 3.74 9.57 4.24
CA SER A 5 4.32 10.54 3.30
C SER A 5 5.79 10.84 3.60
N GLN A 6 6.18 10.87 4.88
CA GLN A 6 7.58 11.10 5.25
C GLN A 6 8.49 9.93 4.83
N LEU A 7 8.02 8.69 5.01
CA LEU A 7 8.77 7.50 4.61
C LEU A 7 8.97 7.42 3.09
N LEU A 8 7.94 7.79 2.32
CA LEU A 8 8.03 7.87 0.87
C LEU A 8 9.08 8.89 0.40
N GLU A 9 9.01 10.11 0.93
CA GLU A 9 9.95 11.16 0.57
C GLU A 9 11.39 10.76 0.92
N ASN A 10 11.60 10.16 2.09
CA ASN A 10 12.93 9.69 2.47
C ASN A 10 13.44 8.57 1.57
N ALA A 11 12.59 7.63 1.15
CA ALA A 11 12.97 6.60 0.20
C ALA A 11 13.33 7.20 -1.16
N HIS A 12 12.53 8.15 -1.67
CA HIS A 12 12.79 8.83 -2.94
C HIS A 12 14.12 9.62 -2.90
N GLN A 13 14.34 10.42 -1.85
CA GLN A 13 15.58 11.18 -1.68
C GLN A 13 16.81 10.29 -1.55
N LEU A 14 16.69 9.16 -0.84
CA LEU A 14 17.78 8.19 -0.71
C LEU A 14 18.14 7.60 -2.07
N LEU A 15 17.16 7.16 -2.86
CA LEU A 15 17.40 6.62 -4.20
C LEU A 15 18.03 7.65 -5.14
N ALA A 16 17.56 8.90 -5.09
CA ALA A 16 18.14 10.00 -5.84
C ALA A 16 19.60 10.26 -5.42
N HIS A 17 19.89 10.28 -4.11
CA HIS A 17 21.24 10.46 -3.59
C HIS A 17 22.19 9.34 -4.02
N LEU A 18 21.69 8.10 -4.11
CA LEU A 18 22.44 6.95 -4.61
C LEU A 18 22.55 6.90 -6.15
N GLY A 19 21.90 7.81 -6.87
CA GLY A 19 21.87 7.82 -8.34
C GLY A 19 21.08 6.66 -8.95
N ILE A 20 20.15 6.06 -8.20
CA ILE A 20 19.34 4.94 -8.66
C ILE A 20 18.06 5.49 -9.32
N SER A 21 17.96 5.32 -10.64
CA SER A 21 16.84 5.84 -11.42
C SER A 21 15.63 4.90 -11.52
N GLN A 22 15.83 3.61 -11.25
CA GLN A 22 14.75 2.60 -11.27
C GLN A 22 14.98 1.49 -10.23
N VAL A 23 13.90 1.04 -9.59
CA VAL A 23 13.91 0.01 -8.55
C VAL A 23 12.75 -0.98 -8.68
N HIS A 24 12.97 -2.20 -8.17
CA HIS A 24 11.91 -3.15 -7.87
C HIS A 24 11.47 -2.95 -6.42
N ILE A 25 10.17 -2.81 -6.18
CA ILE A 25 9.62 -2.48 -4.86
C ILE A 25 8.85 -3.69 -4.33
N LEU A 26 9.16 -4.12 -3.11
CA LEU A 26 8.41 -5.16 -2.41
C LEU A 26 7.70 -4.57 -1.20
N GLY A 27 6.39 -4.75 -1.14
CA GLY A 27 5.56 -4.38 0.00
C GLY A 27 4.99 -5.61 0.68
N SER A 28 5.20 -5.73 1.99
CA SER A 28 4.63 -6.81 2.81
C SER A 28 3.90 -6.28 4.04
N SER A 29 2.77 -6.91 4.40
CA SER A 29 1.96 -6.52 5.56
C SER A 29 1.58 -5.03 5.55
N ALA A 30 1.98 -4.24 6.55
CA ALA A 30 1.75 -2.80 6.58
C ALA A 30 2.55 -2.03 5.50
N GLY A 31 3.58 -2.63 4.92
CA GLY A 31 4.42 -2.04 3.89
C GLY A 31 3.79 -2.01 2.50
N GLY A 32 2.78 -2.84 2.19
CA GLY A 32 2.19 -2.84 0.85
C GLY A 32 1.43 -1.57 0.50
N PRO A 33 0.59 -0.98 1.38
CA PRO A 33 0.00 0.32 1.11
C PRO A 33 1.04 1.43 0.84
N ILE A 34 2.19 1.36 1.53
CA ILE A 34 3.29 2.31 1.35
C ILE A 34 3.97 2.08 -0.01
N ALA A 35 4.29 0.84 -0.34
CA ALA A 35 4.88 0.45 -1.62
C ALA A 35 3.98 0.78 -2.82
N MET A 36 2.67 0.54 -2.70
CA MET A 36 1.67 0.93 -3.70
C MET A 36 1.65 2.45 -3.89
N LYS A 37 1.65 3.23 -2.81
CA LYS A 37 1.67 4.68 -2.89
C LYS A 37 2.95 5.19 -3.57
N PHE A 38 4.10 4.56 -3.31
CA PHE A 38 5.36 4.95 -3.94
C PHE A 38 5.32 4.68 -5.44
N ALA A 39 4.85 3.50 -5.84
CA ALA A 39 4.68 3.17 -7.25
C ALA A 39 3.72 4.11 -7.99
N LEU A 40 2.69 4.62 -7.30
CA LEU A 40 1.75 5.59 -7.87
C LEU A 40 2.34 7.01 -7.98
N GLU A 41 3.17 7.42 -7.02
CA GLU A 41 3.77 8.77 -7.00
C GLU A 41 5.04 8.86 -7.86
N HIS A 42 5.76 7.75 -8.05
CA HIS A 42 7.00 7.65 -8.81
C HIS A 42 6.99 6.47 -9.80
N PRO A 43 6.05 6.43 -10.77
CA PRO A 43 5.93 5.32 -11.71
C PRO A 43 7.17 5.16 -12.60
N GLU A 44 7.83 6.25 -12.98
CA GLU A 44 9.07 6.23 -13.77
C GLU A 44 10.27 5.61 -13.04
N MET A 45 10.24 5.61 -11.70
CA MET A 45 11.26 5.01 -10.85
C MET A 45 10.92 3.55 -10.49
N THR A 46 9.72 3.07 -10.81
CA THR A 46 9.24 1.75 -10.36
C THR A 46 9.20 0.75 -11.52
N GLN A 47 10.17 -0.16 -11.57
CA GLN A 47 10.19 -1.25 -12.58
C GLN A 47 9.16 -2.32 -12.30
N SER A 48 9.01 -2.71 -11.04
CA SER A 48 8.01 -3.69 -10.63
C SER A 48 7.57 -3.46 -9.18
N LEU A 49 6.35 -3.90 -8.89
CA LEU A 49 5.76 -3.87 -7.56
C LEU A 49 5.36 -5.29 -7.17
N LEU A 50 5.97 -5.81 -6.10
CA LEU A 50 5.66 -7.11 -5.51
C LEU A 50 4.89 -6.90 -4.22
N LEU A 51 3.77 -7.62 -4.07
CA LEU A 51 2.86 -7.48 -2.94
C LEU A 51 2.72 -8.83 -2.25
N VAL A 52 3.22 -8.93 -1.02
CA VAL A 52 3.31 -10.21 -0.31
C VAL A 52 2.57 -10.12 1.02
N ASN A 53 1.48 -10.87 1.16
CA ASN A 53 0.67 -10.93 2.39
C ASN A 53 0.36 -9.52 2.93
N THR A 54 -0.26 -8.69 2.10
CA THR A 54 -0.50 -7.27 2.36
C THR A 54 -1.94 -6.88 2.07
N MET A 55 -2.32 -5.67 2.46
CA MET A 55 -3.59 -5.04 2.13
C MET A 55 -3.45 -3.97 1.03
N SER A 56 -4.58 -3.61 0.43
CA SER A 56 -4.68 -2.56 -0.58
C SER A 56 -4.45 -1.17 0.04
N TYR A 57 -3.79 -0.30 -0.72
CA TYR A 57 -3.79 1.13 -0.43
C TYR A 57 -5.23 1.66 -0.58
N TYR A 58 -5.76 2.24 0.49
CA TYR A 58 -7.06 2.88 0.50
C TYR A 58 -6.88 4.38 0.64
N GLN A 59 -7.32 5.13 -0.36
CA GLN A 59 -7.46 6.57 -0.26
C GLN A 59 -8.89 6.86 0.19
N GLU A 60 -9.03 7.46 1.37
CA GLU A 60 -10.33 7.91 1.87
C GLU A 60 -10.93 8.90 0.86
N LYS A 61 -12.06 8.54 0.28
CA LYS A 61 -12.91 9.47 -0.44
C LYS A 61 -13.95 9.99 0.54
N PRO A 62 -14.16 11.32 0.65
CA PRO A 62 -14.99 11.93 1.70
C PRO A 62 -16.43 11.39 1.77
N ASN A 63 -16.93 10.74 0.71
CA ASN A 63 -18.30 10.23 0.62
C ASN A 63 -18.41 8.70 0.46
N VAL A 64 -17.35 7.93 0.75
CA VAL A 64 -17.38 6.46 0.62
C VAL A 64 -17.16 5.80 1.99
N LYS A 65 -18.24 5.42 2.68
CA LYS A 65 -18.19 4.68 3.94
C LYS A 65 -17.91 3.18 3.71
N LEU A 66 -16.70 2.80 3.28
CA LEU A 66 -16.37 1.38 3.09
C LEU A 66 -15.54 0.73 4.21
N GLY A 67 -14.98 1.49 5.16
CA GLY A 67 -13.82 1.00 5.93
C GLY A 67 -14.07 0.02 7.08
N LYS A 68 -15.22 0.04 7.77
CA LYS A 68 -15.43 -0.82 8.98
C LYS A 68 -16.77 -1.56 9.01
N GLN A 69 -17.84 -0.95 8.51
CA GLN A 69 -19.17 -1.55 8.52
C GLN A 69 -19.30 -2.70 7.49
N ASN A 70 -18.50 -2.67 6.42
CA ASN A 70 -18.58 -3.64 5.33
C ASN A 70 -17.67 -4.85 5.49
N TRP A 71 -16.69 -4.89 6.41
CA TRP A 71 -15.85 -6.09 6.58
C TRP A 71 -16.67 -7.27 7.12
N ASN A 72 -17.47 -7.02 8.17
CA ASN A 72 -18.36 -8.04 8.71
C ASN A 72 -19.42 -8.49 7.69
N ALA A 73 -19.98 -7.55 6.92
CA ALA A 73 -20.93 -7.84 5.86
C ALA A 73 -20.29 -8.62 4.68
N PHE A 74 -19.07 -8.24 4.29
CA PHE A 74 -18.27 -8.91 3.26
C PHE A 74 -17.97 -10.36 3.67
N CYS A 75 -17.47 -10.59 4.89
CA CYS A 75 -17.24 -11.94 5.40
C CYS A 75 -18.51 -12.79 5.45
N GLN A 76 -19.67 -12.21 5.80
CA GLN A 76 -20.96 -12.91 5.82
C GLN A 76 -21.45 -13.28 4.40
N GLN A 77 -21.26 -12.40 3.41
CA GLN A 77 -21.74 -12.62 2.03
C GLN A 77 -20.82 -13.52 1.19
N SER A 78 -19.51 -13.48 1.42
CA SER A 78 -18.52 -14.15 0.56
C SER A 78 -18.27 -15.63 0.89
N ARG A 79 -18.99 -16.22 1.86
CA ARG A 79 -18.74 -17.59 2.40
C ARG A 79 -17.29 -17.83 2.84
N ILE A 80 -16.49 -16.79 3.06
CA ILE A 80 -15.16 -16.89 3.64
C ILE A 80 -15.33 -17.20 5.13
N ARG A 81 -15.19 -18.47 5.51
CA ARG A 81 -15.24 -18.86 6.92
C ARG A 81 -14.06 -18.21 7.63
N ARG A 82 -14.34 -17.52 8.74
CA ARG A 82 -13.29 -17.14 9.69
C ARG A 82 -12.61 -18.44 10.15
N ILE A 83 -11.34 -18.61 9.82
CA ILE A 83 -10.51 -19.65 10.43
C ILE A 83 -10.22 -19.16 11.84
N PRO A 84 -10.71 -19.83 12.90
CA PRO A 84 -10.35 -19.48 14.26
C PRO A 84 -8.83 -19.68 14.43
N LEU A 85 -8.18 -18.71 15.09
CA LEU A 85 -6.82 -18.89 15.61
C LEU A 85 -6.83 -19.85 16.79
#